data_AF-A0A556MVR1-F1
#
_entry.id   AF-A0A556MVR1-F1
#
_cell.length_a   1.000
_cell.length_b   1.000
_cell.length_c   1.000
_cell.angle_alpha   90.00
_cell.angle_beta   90.00
_cell.angle_gamma   90.00
#
_symmetry.space_group_name_H-M   'P 1'
#
loop_
_entity.id
_entity.type
_entity.pdbx_description
1 polymer ?
#
loop_
_entity_poly.entity_id
_entity_poly.type
_entity_poly.pdbx_seq_one_letter_code
_entity_poly.pdbx_strand_id
1 'polypeptide(L)' 'MGLFSADEPKRYEIGDKQLICMFCSNNTFHTRNEQLHSPVRTFLNLEWTDSTATCFVCSSCGYLHWFMR' A
#
# COMPACT_ATOMS: atom_id res chain seq x y z
N MET A 1 2.08 -2.48 -25.66
CA MET A 1 2.87 -2.91 -24.49
C MET A 1 2.01 -2.73 -23.26
N GLY A 2 1.34 -3.79 -22.82
CA GLY A 2 0.53 -3.79 -21.59
C GLY A 2 1.05 -4.90 -20.69
N LEU A 3 1.58 -4.54 -19.52
CA LEU A 3 2.07 -5.49 -18.50
C LEU A 3 1.90 -4.91 -17.09
N PHE A 4 0.79 -4.20 -16.85
CA PHE A 4 0.35 -3.91 -15.48
C PHE A 4 -0.97 -4.65 -15.29
N SER A 5 -0.90 -5.87 -14.77
CA SER A 5 -2.08 -6.51 -14.19
C SER A 5 -2.47 -5.65 -12.99
N ALA A 6 -3.41 -4.73 -13.19
CA ALA A 6 -4.00 -3.98 -12.10
C ALA A 6 -4.70 -5.01 -11.21
N ASP A 7 -4.18 -5.23 -10.00
CA ASP A 7 -4.83 -6.12 -9.04
C ASP A 7 -6.27 -5.65 -8.84
N GLU A 8 -7.24 -6.56 -8.90
CA GLU A 8 -8.64 -6.18 -8.73
C GLU A 8 -8.85 -5.57 -7.35
N PRO A 9 -9.58 -4.45 -7.25
CA PRO A 9 -9.77 -3.76 -5.99
C PRO A 9 -10.59 -4.63 -5.03
N LYS A 10 -10.05 -4.87 -3.84
CA LYS A 10 -10.63 -5.76 -2.82
C LYS A 10 -11.01 -4.98 -1.56
N ARG A 11 -11.86 -5.60 -0.74
CA ARG A 11 -12.17 -5.09 0.61
C ARG A 11 -11.12 -5.63 1.58
N TYR A 12 -10.73 -4.80 2.54
CA TYR A 12 -9.71 -5.15 3.53
C TYR A 12 -10.23 -4.87 4.94
N GLU A 13 -9.77 -5.68 5.89
CA GLU A 13 -9.99 -5.51 7.32
C GLU A 13 -8.64 -5.28 8.00
N ILE A 14 -8.59 -4.28 8.88
CA ILE A 14 -7.40 -3.92 9.66
C ILE A 14 -7.76 -4.09 11.14
N GLY A 15 -7.21 -5.12 11.77
CA GLY A 15 -7.71 -5.60 13.06
C GLY A 15 -9.15 -6.11 12.89
N ASP A 16 -10.06 -5.68 13.77
CA ASP A 16 -11.48 -6.07 13.74
C ASP A 16 -12.38 -5.02 13.04
N LYS A 17 -11.80 -4.19 12.15
CA LYS A 17 -12.52 -3.10 11.48
C LYS A 17 -12.32 -3.15 9.97
N GLN A 18 -13.41 -2.97 9.23
CA GLN A 18 -13.36 -2.77 7.79
C GLN A 18 -12.68 -1.45 7.45
N LEU A 19 -11.76 -1.49 6.49
CA LEU A 19 -11.10 -0.30 5.97
C LEU A 19 -12.11 0.50 5.13
N ILE A 20 -12.29 1.76 5.49
CA ILE A 20 -13.13 2.72 4.77
C ILE A 20 -12.29 3.95 4.44
N CYS A 21 -12.43 4.44 3.21
CA CYS A 21 -11.71 5.61 2.76
C CYS A 21 -12.17 6.84 3.54
N MET A 22 -11.24 7.54 4.18
CA MET A 22 -11.56 8.73 4.99
C MET A 22 -12.00 9.93 4.14
N PHE A 23 -11.79 9.88 2.82
CA PHE A 23 -12.07 10.99 1.90
C PHE A 23 -13.36 10.81 1.12
N CYS A 24 -13.67 9.58 0.69
CA CYS A 24 -14.85 9.31 -0.15
C CYS A 24 -15.76 8.19 0.37
N SER A 25 -15.48 7.61 1.54
CA SER A 25 -16.25 6.52 2.15
C SER A 25 -16.33 5.22 1.34
N ASN A 26 -15.55 5.07 0.27
CA ASN A 26 -15.44 3.81 -0.47
C ASN A 26 -14.74 2.71 0.36
N ASN A 27 -15.04 1.45 0.07
CA ASN A 27 -14.56 0.29 0.81
C ASN A 27 -13.70 -0.69 0.00
N THR A 28 -13.33 -0.31 -1.23
CA THR A 28 -12.49 -1.12 -2.11
C THR A 28 -11.14 -0.45 -2.37
N PHE A 29 -10.07 -1.24 -2.32
CA PHE A 29 -8.70 -0.75 -2.35
C PHE A 29 -7.80 -1.66 -3.18
N HIS A 30 -6.69 -1.09 -3.66
CA HIS A 30 -5.55 -1.84 -4.17
C HIS A 30 -4.47 -1.88 -3.10
N THR A 31 -3.90 -3.05 -2.81
CA THR A 31 -2.76 -3.16 -1.89
C THR A 31 -1.46 -2.94 -2.62
N ARG A 32 -0.57 -2.15 -2.01
CA ARG A 32 0.83 -2.01 -2.42
C ARG A 32 1.70 -2.21 -1.18
N ASN A 33 2.73 -3.04 -1.30
CA ASN A 33 3.80 -3.08 -0.31
C ASN A 33 4.94 -2.24 -0.87
N GLU A 34 5.24 -1.13 -0.22
CA GLU A 34 6.33 -0.25 -0.63
C GLU A 34 7.41 -0.24 0.44
N GLN A 35 8.66 -0.33 -0.02
CA GLN A 35 9.82 -0.19 0.84
C GLN A 35 10.01 1.29 1.14
N LEU A 36 10.08 1.66 2.42
CA LEU A 36 10.22 3.06 2.87
C LEU A 36 11.63 3.64 2.68
N HIS A 37 12.58 2.91 2.09
CA HIS A 37 13.97 3.35 2.01
C HIS A 37 14.31 4.13 0.74
N SER A 38 15.28 5.03 0.88
CA SER A 38 15.88 5.77 -0.23
C SER A 38 16.63 4.82 -1.18
N PRO A 39 16.47 4.95 -2.51
CA PRO A 39 17.09 4.08 -3.52
C PRO A 39 18.63 4.10 -3.51
N VAL A 40 19.27 4.99 -2.74
CA VAL A 40 20.73 5.09 -2.62
C VAL A 40 21.35 3.95 -1.79
N ARG A 41 20.56 3.25 -0.95
CA ARG A 41 21.09 2.20 -0.03
C ARG A 41 21.33 0.83 -0.68
N THR A 42 20.76 0.56 -1.87
CA THR A 42 20.98 -0.69 -2.61
C THR A 42 22.46 -0.87 -3.03
N PHE A 43 23.25 0.20 -3.12
CA PHE A 43 24.67 0.14 -3.46
C PHE A 43 25.59 -0.32 -2.31
N LEU A 44 25.09 -0.43 -1.07
CA LEU A 44 25.94 -0.62 0.13
C LEU A 44 25.64 -1.89 0.96
N ASN A 45 24.87 -2.88 0.45
CA ASN A 45 24.66 -4.20 1.10
C ASN A 45 24.28 -4.12 2.60
N LEU A 46 23.49 -3.13 2.99
CA LEU A 46 23.00 -2.95 4.37
C LEU A 46 21.50 -3.25 4.43
N GLU A 47 21.13 -4.50 4.11
CA GLU A 47 19.74 -4.97 4.05
C GLU A 47 19.27 -5.62 5.36
N TRP A 48 19.22 -4.89 6.48
CA TRP A 48 18.72 -5.50 7.72
C TRP A 48 17.91 -4.58 8.64
N THR A 49 17.34 -3.48 8.13
CA THR A 49 16.40 -2.67 8.92
C THR A 49 15.38 -1.91 8.06
N ASP A 50 14.96 -2.49 6.95
CA ASP A 50 14.01 -1.80 6.08
C ASP A 50 12.58 -2.01 6.58
N SER A 51 11.99 -0.94 7.12
CA SER A 51 10.58 -0.88 7.47
C SER A 51 9.76 -1.00 6.18
N THR A 52 9.01 -2.10 6.05
CA THR A 52 8.03 -2.25 4.98
C THR A 52 6.74 -1.59 5.43
N ALA A 53 6.17 -0.73 4.59
CA ALA A 53 4.84 -0.17 4.84
C ALA A 53 3.82 -0.86 3.94
N THR A 54 2.73 -1.33 4.54
CA THR A 54 1.56 -1.77 3.78
C THR A 54 0.73 -0.54 3.45
N CYS A 55 0.51 -0.31 2.17
CA CYS A 55 -0.29 0.79 1.67
C CYS A 55 -1.57 0.26 1.01
N PHE A 56 -2.69 0.94 1.28
CA PHE A 56 -3.96 0.67 0.61
C PHE A 56 -4.40 1.91 -0.16
N VAL A 57 -4.52 1.77 -1.48
CA VAL A 57 -4.94 2.85 -2.38
C VAL A 57 -6.42 2.71 -2.68
N CYS A 58 -7.21 3.73 -2.38
CA CYS A 58 -8.65 3.72 -2.67
C CYS A 58 -8.89 3.62 -4.18
N SER A 59 -9.70 2.64 -4.61
CA SER A 59 -10.04 2.44 -6.03
C SER A 59 -10.90 3.56 -6.62
N SER A 60 -11.57 4.36 -5.79
CA SER A 60 -12.51 5.40 -6.21
C SER A 60 -11.87 6.79 -6.32
N CYS A 61 -11.08 7.20 -5.32
CA CYS A 61 -10.48 8.55 -5.28
C CYS A 61 -8.94 8.55 -5.30
N GLY A 62 -8.29 7.38 -5.26
CA GLY A 62 -6.83 7.28 -5.23
C GLY A 62 -6.18 7.64 -3.90
N TYR A 63 -6.96 7.97 -2.86
CA TYR A 63 -6.40 8.29 -1.54
C TYR A 63 -5.61 7.10 -0.96
N LEU A 64 -4.45 7.38 -0.40
CA LEU A 64 -3.48 6.38 0.04
C LEU A 64 -3.46 6.27 1.56
N HIS A 65 -3.78 5.09 2.07
CA HIS A 65 -3.74 4.77 3.50
C HIS A 65 -2.46 4.04 3.83
N TRP A 66 -1.61 4.65 4.66
CA TRP A 66 -0.35 4.08 5.13
C TRP A 66 -0.55 3.33 6.44
N PHE A 67 -0.05 2.09 6.50
CA PHE A 67 0.03 1.30 7.72
C PHE A 67 1.49 0.88 7.92
N MET A 68 2.10 1.37 8.99
CA MET A 68 3.41 0.94 9.45
C MET A 68 3.21 -0.15 10.51
N ARG A 69 3.97 -1.23 10.44
CA ARG A 69 3.95 -2.33 11.40
C ARG A 69 5.33 -2.54 12.01
#